data_AF-A0A969HFU8-F1
#
_entry.id   AF-A0A969HFU8-F1
#
_cell.length_a   1.000
_cell.length_b   1.000
_cell.length_c   1.000
_cell.angle_alpha   90.00
_cell.angle_beta   90.00
_cell.angle_gamma   90.00
#
_symmetry.space_group_name_H-M   'P 1'
#
loop_
_entity.id
_entity.type
_entity.pdbx_description
1 polymer ?
#
loop_
_entity_poly.entity_id
_entity_poly.type
_entity_poly.pdbx_seq_one_letter_code
_entity_poly.pdbx_strand_id
1 'polypeptide(L)'
;LRPVSYIQQHIDPDWQPLIPTPPFPEYPSGHSVASAAAAEILTEVLGPLSFTDATHVGLGLPAFNYNSFTNAAEEAAMSRLFGGIHYPMGIENGLSQGQCVGRAVLERIQAR
;
A
#
# COMPACT_ATOMS: atom_id res chain seq x y z
N LEU A 1 4.72 15.37 8.49
CA LEU A 1 5.88 15.79 7.67
C LEU A 1 6.22 14.66 6.72
N ARG A 2 6.70 14.92 5.48
CA ARG A 2 7.15 13.86 4.56
C ARG A 2 8.64 13.56 4.76
N PRO A 3 9.14 12.35 4.42
CA PRO A 3 10.56 12.01 4.58
C PRO A 3 11.51 13.00 3.91
N VAL A 4 11.23 13.39 2.67
CA VAL A 4 12.05 14.35 1.90
C VAL A 4 12.25 15.67 2.65
N SER A 5 11.21 16.21 3.28
CA SER A 5 11.30 17.48 4.00
C SER A 5 12.22 17.36 5.23
N TYR A 6 12.08 16.28 6.00
CA TYR A 6 12.92 16.07 7.19
C TYR A 6 14.39 15.82 6.81
N ILE A 7 14.61 14.95 5.83
CA ILE A 7 15.95 14.56 5.39
C ILE A 7 16.69 15.76 4.82
N GLN A 8 16.07 16.54 3.92
CA GLN A 8 16.70 17.71 3.33
C GLN A 8 16.99 18.81 4.35
N GLN A 9 16.11 18.98 5.34
CA GLN A 9 16.28 20.03 6.34
C GLN A 9 17.33 19.69 7.40
N HIS A 10 17.54 18.40 7.71
CA HIS A 10 18.29 18.00 8.91
C HIS A 10 19.39 16.94 8.70
N ILE A 11 19.48 16.30 7.53
CA ILE A 11 20.40 15.18 7.28
C ILE A 11 21.24 15.44 6.02
N ASP A 12 20.60 15.53 4.86
CA ASP A 12 21.24 15.66 3.55
C ASP A 12 20.35 16.51 2.63
N PRO A 13 20.73 17.77 2.33
CA PRO A 13 19.94 18.69 1.51
C PRO A 13 19.79 18.24 0.05
N ASP A 14 20.66 17.37 -0.45
CA ASP A 14 20.64 16.89 -1.83
C ASP A 14 19.88 15.57 -2.01
N TRP A 15 19.50 14.90 -0.91
CA TRP A 15 18.77 13.64 -0.95
C TRP A 15 17.41 13.77 -1.66
N GLN A 16 17.09 12.80 -2.51
CA GLN A 16 15.81 12.69 -3.20
C GLN A 16 15.19 11.30 -3.02
N PRO A 17 13.85 11.21 -2.90
CA PRO A 17 13.15 9.94 -2.91
C PRO A 17 13.22 9.29 -4.30
N LEU A 18 13.09 7.96 -4.35
CA LEU A 18 13.09 7.21 -5.61
C LEU A 18 11.90 7.56 -6.50
N ILE A 19 10.76 7.90 -5.89
CA ILE A 19 9.56 8.34 -6.60
C ILE A 19 9.13 9.74 -6.14
N PRO A 20 8.43 10.52 -6.99
CA PRO A 20 7.91 11.83 -6.59
C PRO A 20 7.03 11.72 -5.33
N THR A 21 7.25 12.63 -4.37
CA THR A 21 6.42 12.71 -3.17
C THR A 21 5.04 13.29 -3.51
N PRO A 22 3.94 12.57 -3.22
CA PRO A 22 2.60 13.08 -3.51
C PRO A 22 2.22 14.31 -2.66
N PRO A 23 1.39 15.24 -3.18
CA PRO A 23 1.08 16.52 -2.54
C PRO A 23 -0.02 16.41 -1.46
N PHE A 24 0.16 15.51 -0.49
CA PHE A 24 -0.72 15.36 0.67
C PHE A 24 0.07 14.87 1.91
N PRO A 25 -0.46 15.06 3.14
CA PRO A 25 0.18 14.62 4.37
C PRO A 25 0.59 13.14 4.36
N GLU A 26 1.63 12.82 5.12
CA GLU A 26 2.27 11.51 5.08
C GLU A 26 1.48 10.42 5.82
N TYR A 27 0.83 10.75 6.94
CA TYR A 27 0.22 9.75 7.80
C TYR A 27 -1.31 9.76 7.69
N PRO A 28 -1.97 8.59 7.54
CA PRO A 28 -1.39 7.27 7.24
C PRO A 28 -1.07 7.10 5.74
N SER A 29 -0.38 6.02 5.38
CA SER A 29 -0.15 5.64 3.99
C SER A 29 -1.46 5.23 3.30
N GLY A 30 -1.91 6.04 2.33
CA GLY A 30 -3.12 5.74 1.55
C GLY A 30 -3.03 4.45 0.74
N HIS A 31 -1.86 4.12 0.17
CA HIS A 31 -1.66 2.83 -0.51
C HIS A 31 -1.82 1.67 0.47
N SER A 32 -1.25 1.78 1.67
CA SER A 32 -1.36 0.74 2.70
C SER A 32 -2.82 0.53 3.12
N VAL A 33 -3.56 1.60 3.39
CA VAL A 33 -4.98 1.53 3.79
C VAL A 33 -5.84 0.92 2.68
N ALA A 34 -5.72 1.44 1.46
CA ALA A 34 -6.55 1.00 0.34
C ALA A 34 -6.26 -0.46 -0.05
N SER A 35 -4.99 -0.84 -0.13
CA SER A 35 -4.60 -2.19 -0.51
C SER A 35 -5.02 -3.22 0.55
N ALA A 36 -4.86 -2.92 1.84
CA ALA A 36 -5.30 -3.84 2.90
C ALA A 36 -6.82 -3.98 2.95
N ALA A 37 -7.57 -2.88 2.79
CA ALA A 37 -9.04 -2.96 2.72
C ALA A 37 -9.51 -3.79 1.52
N ALA A 38 -8.89 -3.58 0.35
CA ALA A 38 -9.19 -4.37 -0.84
C ALA A 38 -8.82 -5.85 -0.64
N ALA A 39 -7.69 -6.15 0.00
CA ALA A 39 -7.28 -7.53 0.25
C ALA A 39 -8.25 -8.28 1.17
N GLU A 40 -8.75 -7.67 2.24
CA GLU A 40 -9.77 -8.30 3.09
C GLU A 40 -11.04 -8.60 2.29
N ILE A 41 -11.54 -7.63 1.52
CA ILE A 41 -12.78 -7.79 0.73
C ILE A 41 -12.59 -8.86 -0.36
N LEU A 42 -11.51 -8.80 -1.12
CA LEU A 42 -11.27 -9.75 -2.22
C LEU A 42 -11.05 -11.18 -1.70
N THR A 43 -10.36 -11.32 -0.56
CA THR A 43 -10.20 -12.62 0.10
C THR A 43 -11.54 -13.21 0.52
N GLU A 44 -12.45 -12.40 1.06
CA GLU A 44 -13.80 -12.86 1.44
C GLU A 44 -14.63 -13.22 0.20
N VAL A 45 -14.67 -12.35 -0.81
CA VAL A 45 -15.54 -12.50 -1.99
C VAL A 45 -15.10 -13.63 -2.92
N LEU A 46 -13.79 -13.79 -3.12
CA LEU A 46 -13.23 -14.74 -4.09
C LEU A 46 -12.63 -15.99 -3.43
N GLY A 47 -12.54 -15.99 -2.09
CA GLY A 47 -11.79 -16.97 -1.34
C GLY A 47 -10.26 -16.76 -1.44
N PRO A 48 -9.49 -17.52 -0.64
CA PRO A 48 -8.04 -17.52 -0.73
C PRO A 48 -7.57 -18.10 -2.08
N LEU A 49 -6.81 -17.32 -2.86
CA LEU A 49 -6.26 -17.76 -4.13
C LEU A 49 -4.92 -17.10 -4.44
N SER A 50 -4.12 -17.77 -5.28
CA SER A 50 -2.96 -17.19 -5.95
C SER A 50 -3.38 -16.58 -7.29
N PHE A 51 -2.73 -15.50 -7.70
CA PHE A 51 -3.01 -14.86 -8.98
C PHE A 51 -1.77 -14.23 -9.61
N THR A 52 -1.85 -13.99 -10.90
CA THR A 52 -0.87 -13.21 -11.67
C THR A 52 -1.45 -11.82 -11.92
N ASP A 53 -0.79 -10.79 -11.41
CA ASP A 53 -1.09 -9.40 -11.72
C ASP A 53 -0.37 -8.96 -13.00
N ALA A 54 -1.14 -8.76 -14.07
CA ALA A 54 -0.67 -8.22 -15.35
C ALA A 54 -1.16 -6.79 -15.61
N THR A 55 -1.73 -6.10 -14.61
CA THR A 55 -2.37 -4.78 -14.76
C THR A 55 -1.42 -3.70 -15.27
N HIS A 56 -0.11 -3.83 -15.00
CA HIS A 56 0.91 -2.86 -15.40
C HIS A 56 1.77 -3.29 -16.61
N VAL A 57 1.44 -4.41 -17.26
CA VAL A 57 2.18 -4.87 -18.46
C VAL A 57 2.12 -3.85 -19.60
N GLY A 58 0.97 -3.21 -19.80
CA GLY A 58 0.82 -2.11 -20.77
C GLY A 58 1.65 -0.86 -20.45
N LEU A 59 2.17 -0.75 -19.23
CA LEU A 59 3.05 0.33 -18.77
C LEU A 59 4.54 -0.09 -18.79
N GLY A 60 4.85 -1.27 -19.32
CA GLY A 60 6.22 -1.78 -19.46
C GLY A 60 6.77 -2.51 -18.23
N LEU A 61 5.93 -2.81 -17.22
CA LEU A 61 6.32 -3.64 -16.08
C LEU A 61 6.06 -5.14 -16.37
N PRO A 62 6.83 -6.07 -15.77
CA PRO A 62 6.50 -7.49 -15.87
C PRO A 62 5.19 -7.81 -15.15
N ALA A 63 4.62 -8.96 -15.45
CA ALA A 63 3.55 -9.51 -14.61
C ALA A 63 4.14 -10.07 -13.31
N PHE A 64 3.46 -9.85 -12.20
CA PHE A 64 3.88 -10.31 -10.86
C PHE A 64 2.98 -11.45 -10.38
N ASN A 65 3.54 -12.43 -9.70
CA ASN A 65 2.79 -13.54 -9.13
C ASN A 65 2.65 -13.35 -7.62
N TYR A 66 1.42 -13.46 -7.11
CA TYR A 66 1.13 -13.35 -5.69
C TYR A 66 0.41 -14.61 -5.20
N ASN A 67 0.76 -15.03 -3.99
CA ASN A 67 0.14 -16.19 -3.35
C ASN A 67 -1.20 -15.86 -2.64
N SER A 68 -1.47 -14.57 -2.44
CA SER A 68 -2.70 -14.06 -1.82
C SER A 68 -2.86 -12.57 -2.08
N PHE A 69 -4.09 -12.04 -1.93
CA PHE A 69 -4.33 -10.60 -1.96
C PHE A 69 -3.59 -9.86 -0.83
N THR A 70 -3.42 -10.52 0.33
CA THR A 70 -2.65 -9.97 1.45
C THR A 70 -1.19 -9.76 1.09
N ASN A 71 -0.54 -10.71 0.41
CA ASN A 71 0.85 -10.52 -0.02
C ASN A 71 0.98 -9.38 -1.04
N ALA A 72 0.05 -9.25 -1.98
CA ALA A 72 0.04 -8.13 -2.90
C ALA A 72 -0.14 -6.78 -2.17
N ALA A 73 -0.99 -6.74 -1.14
CA ALA A 73 -1.21 -5.54 -0.34
C ALA A 73 0.00 -5.15 0.52
N GLU A 74 0.67 -6.14 1.12
CA GLU A 74 1.91 -5.94 1.89
C GLU A 74 3.05 -5.44 1.00
N GLU A 75 3.20 -6.00 -0.21
CA GLU A 75 4.19 -5.53 -1.18
C GLU A 75 3.88 -4.09 -1.63
N ALA A 76 2.60 -3.78 -1.94
CA ALA A 76 2.17 -2.43 -2.28
C ALA A 76 2.46 -1.43 -1.15
N ALA A 77 2.23 -1.82 0.10
CA ALA A 77 2.53 -1.02 1.28
C ALA A 77 4.04 -0.79 1.47
N MET A 78 4.85 -1.85 1.38
CA MET A 78 6.31 -1.77 1.51
C MET A 78 6.99 -1.00 0.37
N SER A 79 6.40 -1.02 -0.84
CA SER A 79 6.88 -0.21 -1.96
C SER A 79 6.97 1.27 -1.61
N ARG A 80 6.18 1.76 -0.64
CA ARG A 80 6.18 3.16 -0.22
C ARG A 80 7.40 3.53 0.63
N LEU A 81 7.93 2.55 1.37
CA LEU A 81 9.21 2.69 2.07
C LEU A 81 10.35 2.74 1.06
N PHE A 82 10.39 1.79 0.12
CA PHE A 82 11.42 1.76 -0.94
C PHE A 82 11.36 2.99 -1.85
N GLY A 83 10.16 3.52 -2.08
CA GLY A 83 9.95 4.80 -2.76
C GLY A 83 10.51 6.01 -2.02
N GLY A 84 10.84 5.88 -0.73
CA GLY A 84 11.37 6.96 0.10
C GLY A 84 10.32 7.99 0.53
N ILE A 85 9.03 7.66 0.47
CA ILE A 85 7.97 8.67 0.66
C ILE A 85 7.08 8.44 1.89
N HIS A 86 7.24 7.32 2.59
CA HIS A 86 6.53 7.00 3.82
C HIS A 86 7.47 6.46 4.90
N TYR A 87 7.14 6.72 6.16
CA TYR A 87 7.81 6.11 7.31
C TYR A 87 7.20 4.73 7.63
N PRO A 88 7.94 3.81 8.28
CA PRO A 88 7.40 2.49 8.65
C PRO A 88 6.07 2.57 9.43
N MET A 89 5.97 3.48 10.39
CA MET A 89 4.74 3.68 11.17
C MET A 89 3.53 4.06 10.31
N GLY A 90 3.71 4.91 9.29
CA GLY A 90 2.63 5.29 8.38
C GLY A 90 2.16 4.13 7.50
N ILE A 91 3.05 3.19 7.21
CA ILE A 91 2.78 1.98 6.44
C ILE A 91 2.07 0.94 7.31
N GLU A 92 2.63 0.60 8.48
CA GLU A 92 2.11 -0.41 9.41
C GLU A 92 0.72 -0.03 9.91
N ASN A 93 0.55 1.20 10.42
CA ASN A 93 -0.76 1.64 10.90
C ASN A 93 -1.77 1.80 9.75
N GLY A 94 -1.30 2.12 8.55
CA GLY A 94 -2.13 2.15 7.35
C GLY A 94 -2.67 0.75 6.99
N LEU A 95 -1.81 -0.27 7.02
CA LEU A 95 -2.23 -1.67 6.82
C LEU A 95 -3.28 -2.08 7.85
N SER A 96 -3.01 -1.86 9.15
CA SER A 96 -3.95 -2.20 10.22
C SER A 96 -5.29 -1.46 10.06
N GLN A 97 -5.25 -0.17 9.72
CA GLN A 97 -6.47 0.60 9.46
C GLN A 97 -7.25 0.04 8.27
N GLY A 98 -6.57 -0.28 7.17
CA GLY A 98 -7.20 -0.85 5.98
C GLY A 98 -7.89 -2.19 6.29
N GLN A 99 -7.24 -3.06 7.07
CA GLN A 99 -7.83 -4.32 7.52
C GLN A 99 -9.12 -4.09 8.32
N CYS A 100 -9.10 -3.15 9.28
CA CYS A 100 -10.28 -2.78 10.05
C CYS A 100 -11.41 -2.24 9.17
N VAL A 101 -11.08 -1.40 8.17
CA VAL A 101 -12.07 -0.87 7.22
C VAL A 101 -12.68 -1.98 6.38
N GLY A 102 -11.86 -2.89 5.83
CA GLY A 102 -12.33 -4.03 5.04
C GLY A 102 -13.33 -4.89 5.82
N ARG A 103 -12.97 -5.27 7.05
CA ARG A 103 -13.85 -6.04 7.95
C ARG A 103 -15.15 -5.29 8.28
N ALA A 104 -15.04 -3.99 8.59
CA ALA A 104 -16.22 -3.17 8.88
C ALA A 104 -17.18 -3.06 7.68
N VAL A 105 -16.66 -3.12 6.45
CA VAL A 105 -17.49 -3.17 5.23
C VAL A 105 -18.17 -4.53 5.11
N LEU A 106 -17.45 -5.63 5.29
CA LEU A 106 -17.98 -7.00 5.21
C LEU A 106 -19.05 -7.29 6.29
N GLU A 107 -18.94 -6.69 7.47
CA GLU A 107 -19.98 -6.75 8.51
C GLU A 107 -21.30 -6.06 8.09
N ARG A 108 -21.22 -5.04 7.23
CA ARG A 108 -22.37 -4.24 6.80
C ARG A 108 -22.96 -4.70 5.47
N ILE A 109 -22.17 -5.37 4.65
CA ILE A 109 -22.53 -5.79 3.30
C ILE A 109 -22.15 -7.26 3.16
N GLN A 110 -23.16 -8.13 3.07
CA GLN A 110 -22.93 -9.54 2.74
C GLN A 110 -22.63 -9.69 1.25
N ALA A 111 -21.40 -10.12 0.95
CA ALA A 111 -21.02 -10.53 -0.38
C ALA A 111 -21.42 -11.99 -0.62
N ARG A 112 -22.69 -12.20 -1.00
CA ARG A 112 -23.33 -13.46 -1.43
C ARG A 112 -23.17 -14.70 -0.53
#